data_AF-A0A2V6GFY0-F1
#
_entry.id   AF-A0A2V6GFY0-F1
#
_cell.length_a   1.000
_cell.length_b   1.000
_cell.length_c   1.000
_cell.angle_alpha   90.00
_cell.angle_beta   90.00
_cell.angle_gamma   90.00
#
_symmetry.space_group_name_H-M   'P 1'
#
loop_
_entity.id
_entity.type
_entity.pdbx_description
1 polymer ?
#
loop_
_entity_poly.entity_id
_entity_poly.type
_entity_poly.pdbx_seq_one_letter_code
_entity_poly.pdbx_strand_id
1 'polypeptide(L)'
;MRAFGGFKLGDRFFYGEVRGDEVHALARPYWIDVEPTGEALKLAEVHVDLPVAPSKLIAVGLNYADHIAEMKRTPLGTPLIWFKAPSSLLQHHGKIEIAFPEHQTDFELELAI
;
A
#
# COMPACT_ATOMS: atom_id res chain seq x y z
N MET A 1 -17.60 -7.03 -0.47
CA MET A 1 -16.57 -6.00 -0.28
C MET A 1 -15.97 -5.70 -1.65
N ARG A 2 -15.67 -4.43 -1.97
CA ARG A 2 -15.03 -4.05 -3.23
C ARG A 2 -13.53 -3.93 -3.01
N ALA A 3 -12.73 -4.31 -3.99
CA ALA A 3 -11.27 -4.22 -3.92
C ALA A 3 -10.76 -3.41 -5.12
N PHE A 4 -9.88 -2.45 -4.86
CA PHE A 4 -9.32 -1.57 -5.88
C PHE A 4 -7.80 -1.56 -5.81
N GLY A 5 -7.15 -1.29 -6.92
CA GLY A 5 -5.70 -1.22 -6.99
C GLY A 5 -5.19 -0.47 -8.21
N GLY A 6 -3.88 -0.23 -8.22
CA GLY A 6 -3.13 0.13 -9.41
C GLY A 6 -2.54 -1.14 -10.01
N PHE A 7 -2.49 -1.21 -11.33
CA PHE A 7 -2.05 -2.39 -12.07
C PHE A 7 -1.19 -1.98 -13.25
N LYS A 8 -0.27 -2.87 -13.65
CA LYS A 8 0.54 -2.73 -14.87
C LYS A 8 0.38 -3.91 -15.81
N LEU A 9 0.24 -3.61 -17.09
CA LEU A 9 0.34 -4.57 -18.20
C LEU A 9 1.37 -4.04 -19.20
N GLY A 10 2.55 -4.67 -19.25
CA GLY A 10 3.71 -4.07 -19.92
C GLY A 10 4.05 -2.71 -19.31
N ASP A 11 4.18 -1.68 -20.13
CA ASP A 11 4.45 -0.31 -19.69
C ASP A 11 3.20 0.49 -19.28
N ARG A 12 1.99 -0.07 -19.53
CA ARG A 12 0.73 0.62 -19.25
C ARG A 12 0.34 0.45 -17.79
N PHE A 13 0.29 1.55 -17.05
CA PHE A 13 -0.32 1.64 -15.72
C PHE A 13 -1.79 2.06 -15.81
N PHE A 14 -2.65 1.49 -14.96
CA PHE A 14 -4.05 1.87 -14.82
C PHE A 14 -4.60 1.52 -13.42
N TYR A 15 -5.69 2.18 -13.01
CA TYR A 15 -6.44 1.79 -11.81
C TYR A 15 -7.58 0.86 -12.18
N GLY A 16 -7.91 -0.07 -11.29
CA GLY A 16 -8.94 -1.07 -11.54
C GLY A 16 -9.69 -1.53 -10.29
N GLU A 17 -10.86 -2.11 -10.51
CA GLU A 17 -11.60 -2.88 -9.50
C GLU A 17 -11.40 -4.38 -9.73
N VAL A 18 -11.04 -5.11 -8.68
CA VAL A 18 -10.93 -6.57 -8.71
C VAL A 18 -12.33 -7.18 -8.53
N ARG A 19 -12.74 -8.03 -9.47
CA ARG A 19 -13.99 -8.80 -9.42
C ARG A 19 -13.70 -10.26 -9.75
N GLY A 20 -13.67 -11.11 -8.74
CA GLY A 20 -13.26 -12.51 -8.92
C GLY A 20 -11.79 -12.60 -9.32
N ASP A 21 -11.51 -13.19 -10.47
CA ASP A 21 -10.18 -13.35 -11.06
C ASP A 21 -9.86 -12.27 -12.11
N GLU A 22 -10.66 -11.22 -12.20
CA GLU A 22 -10.53 -10.15 -13.19
C GLU A 22 -10.30 -8.79 -12.55
N VAL A 23 -9.58 -7.95 -13.29
CA VAL A 23 -9.40 -6.53 -13.01
C VAL A 23 -10.15 -5.74 -14.08
N HIS A 24 -11.19 -5.04 -13.66
CA HIS A 24 -11.94 -4.13 -14.52
C HIS A 24 -11.27 -2.75 -14.49
N ALA A 25 -10.73 -2.32 -15.62
CA ALA A 25 -10.04 -1.04 -15.70
C ALA A 25 -11.02 0.12 -15.50
N LEU A 26 -10.57 1.15 -14.80
CA LEU A 26 -11.33 2.37 -14.51
C LEU A 26 -10.80 3.53 -15.34
N ALA A 27 -11.69 4.41 -15.79
CA ALA A 27 -11.33 5.59 -16.57
C ALA A 27 -10.52 6.61 -15.75
N ARG A 28 -10.71 6.60 -14.43
CA ARG A 28 -10.07 7.48 -13.45
C ARG A 28 -9.70 6.69 -12.19
N PRO A 29 -8.82 7.23 -11.32
CA PRO A 29 -8.58 6.63 -10.02
C PRO A 29 -9.88 6.50 -9.21
N TYR A 30 -10.04 5.40 -8.48
CA TYR A 30 -11.30 5.06 -7.80
C TYR A 30 -11.71 6.03 -6.68
N TRP A 31 -10.79 6.88 -6.21
CA TRP A 31 -11.09 7.96 -5.26
C TRP A 31 -11.60 9.24 -5.93
N ILE A 32 -11.56 9.31 -7.26
CA ILE A 32 -12.16 10.39 -8.05
C ILE A 32 -13.53 9.95 -8.56
N ASP A 33 -13.57 8.82 -9.25
CA ASP A 33 -14.79 8.24 -9.80
C ASP A 33 -14.61 6.74 -10.07
N VAL A 34 -15.71 5.98 -10.07
CA VAL A 34 -15.69 4.53 -10.29
C VAL A 34 -16.45 4.19 -11.58
N GLU A 35 -15.85 4.61 -12.69
CA GLU A 35 -16.37 4.46 -14.04
C GLU A 35 -15.54 3.39 -14.80
N PRO A 36 -16.09 2.18 -15.07
CA PRO A 36 -15.39 1.16 -15.85
C PRO A 36 -15.20 1.59 -17.30
N THR A 37 -14.05 1.28 -17.89
CA THR A 37 -13.79 1.54 -19.32
C THR A 37 -14.47 0.51 -20.24
N GLY A 38 -14.96 -0.60 -19.68
CA GLY A 38 -15.41 -1.78 -20.41
C GLY A 38 -14.31 -2.83 -20.63
N GLU A 39 -13.04 -2.50 -20.35
CA GLU A 39 -11.93 -3.43 -20.40
C GLU A 39 -11.85 -4.27 -19.11
N ALA A 40 -11.67 -5.58 -19.27
CA ALA A 40 -11.42 -6.52 -18.18
C ALA A 40 -10.20 -7.39 -18.54
N LEU A 41 -9.29 -7.55 -17.58
CA LEU A 41 -8.05 -8.30 -17.72
C LEU A 41 -8.00 -9.37 -16.63
N LYS A 42 -7.38 -10.53 -16.91
CA LYS A 42 -7.16 -11.52 -15.85
C LYS A 42 -6.18 -10.96 -14.82
N LEU A 43 -6.50 -11.08 -13.54
CA LEU A 43 -5.64 -10.64 -12.44
C LEU A 43 -4.25 -11.30 -12.52
N ALA A 44 -4.19 -12.54 -13.01
CA ALA A 44 -2.94 -13.29 -13.20
C ALA A 44 -2.06 -12.74 -14.35
N GLU A 45 -2.60 -11.91 -15.25
CA GLU A 45 -1.87 -11.35 -16.40
C GLU A 45 -1.31 -9.95 -16.13
N VAL A 46 -1.70 -9.33 -15.01
CA VAL A 46 -1.29 -7.97 -14.64
C VAL A 46 -0.38 -8.01 -13.41
N HIS A 47 0.50 -7.02 -13.31
CA HIS A 47 1.29 -6.79 -12.11
C HIS A 47 0.53 -5.87 -11.16
N VAL A 48 0.44 -6.23 -9.88
CA VAL A 48 -0.17 -5.38 -8.85
C VAL A 48 0.80 -4.28 -8.46
N ASP A 49 0.42 -3.03 -8.74
CA ASP A 49 1.19 -1.82 -8.46
C ASP A 49 0.56 -1.04 -7.29
N LEU A 50 1.05 0.16 -7.01
CA LEU A 50 0.58 1.00 -5.91
C LEU A 50 -0.91 1.29 -6.05
N PRO A 51 -1.72 1.00 -5.01
CA PRO A 51 -3.16 1.22 -5.07
C PRO A 51 -3.54 2.69 -4.97
N VAL A 52 -2.63 3.57 -4.57
CA VAL A 52 -2.88 5.01 -4.34
C VAL A 52 -1.69 5.85 -4.77
N ALA A 53 -1.91 7.16 -4.98
CA ALA A 53 -0.87 8.15 -5.25
C ALA A 53 -0.83 9.23 -4.13
N PRO A 54 -0.31 8.90 -2.93
CA PRO A 54 -0.37 9.81 -1.79
C PRO A 54 0.67 10.94 -1.91
N SER A 55 0.32 12.14 -1.47
CA SER A 55 1.28 13.25 -1.32
C SER A 55 2.12 13.16 -0.04
N LYS A 56 1.67 12.35 0.94
CA LYS A 56 2.33 12.13 2.23
C LYS A 56 1.90 10.78 2.80
N LEU A 57 2.78 10.15 3.56
CA LEU A 57 2.48 8.98 4.39
C LEU A 57 2.71 9.36 5.86
N ILE A 58 1.72 9.11 6.70
CA ILE A 58 1.76 9.38 8.15
C ILE A 58 1.68 8.03 8.85
N ALA A 59 2.69 7.71 9.64
CA ALA A 59 2.75 6.46 10.41
C ALA A 59 2.51 6.73 11.90
N VAL A 60 2.00 5.72 12.61
CA VAL A 60 1.66 5.82 14.04
C VAL A 60 2.31 4.66 14.79
N GLY A 61 3.21 4.99 15.71
CA GLY A 61 3.88 4.00 16.55
C GLY A 61 3.16 3.72 17.84
N LEU A 62 3.49 2.59 18.47
CA LEU A 62 2.95 2.17 19.75
C LEU A 62 1.40 2.21 19.76
N ASN A 63 0.76 1.68 18.71
CA ASN A 63 -0.69 1.71 18.53
C ASN A 63 -1.39 0.35 18.79
N TYR A 64 -0.64 -0.65 19.26
CA TYR A 64 -1.15 -1.96 19.67
C TYR A 64 -0.77 -2.23 21.13
N ALA A 65 -1.75 -2.28 22.02
CA ALA A 65 -1.51 -2.36 23.47
C ALA A 65 -0.67 -3.59 23.88
N ASP A 66 -0.95 -4.75 23.29
CA ASP A 66 -0.22 -6.00 23.55
C ASP A 66 1.24 -5.89 23.12
N HIS A 67 1.49 -5.27 21.96
CA HIS A 67 2.85 -5.06 21.44
C HIS A 67 3.65 -4.08 22.33
N ILE A 68 3.01 -3.03 22.84
CA ILE A 68 3.64 -2.10 23.80
C ILE A 68 4.07 -2.84 25.07
N ALA A 69 3.19 -3.72 25.59
CA ALA A 69 3.46 -4.51 26.78
C ALA A 69 4.62 -5.50 26.56
N GLU A 70 4.64 -6.18 25.41
CA GLU A 70 5.72 -7.10 24.99
C GLU A 70 7.07 -6.38 24.92
N MET A 71 7.11 -5.20 24.31
CA MET A 71 8.33 -4.38 24.22
C MET A 71 8.75 -3.76 25.56
N LYS A 72 7.98 -3.95 26.64
CA LYS A 72 8.17 -3.32 27.96
C LYS A 72 8.26 -1.79 27.84
N ARG A 73 7.47 -1.20 26.93
CA ARG A 73 7.40 0.23 26.71
C ARG A 73 6.25 0.84 27.52
N THR A 74 6.36 2.11 27.88
CA THR A 74 5.29 2.84 28.54
C THR A 74 4.27 3.30 27.49
N PRO A 75 2.97 3.04 27.66
CA PRO A 75 1.94 3.62 26.82
C PRO A 75 2.05 5.15 26.79
N LEU A 76 1.94 5.74 25.61
CA LEU A 76 1.92 7.19 25.46
C LEU A 76 0.48 7.69 25.54
N GLY A 77 0.26 8.81 26.24
CA GLY A 77 -1.05 9.46 26.31
C GLY A 77 -1.45 10.19 25.01
N THR A 78 -0.57 10.26 24.04
CA THR A 78 -0.78 10.88 22.73
C THR A 78 -0.16 10.02 21.62
N PRO A 79 -0.70 10.06 20.38
CA PRO A 79 -0.14 9.30 19.27
C PRO A 79 1.31 9.71 18.96
N LEU A 80 2.19 8.71 18.78
CA LEU A 80 3.54 8.92 18.28
C LEU A 80 3.50 8.90 16.75
N ILE A 81 3.75 10.04 16.11
CA ILE A 81 3.57 10.21 14.67
C ILE A 81 4.91 10.56 13.99
N TRP A 82 5.15 9.98 12.82
CA TRP A 82 6.22 10.39 11.91
C TRP A 82 5.78 10.28 10.45
N PHE A 83 6.62 10.80 9.54
CA PHE A 83 6.38 10.74 8.11
C PHE A 83 7.24 9.66 7.44
N LYS A 84 6.69 9.04 6.40
CA LYS A 84 7.46 8.29 5.39
C LYS A 84 7.40 9.05 4.07
N ALA A 85 8.50 9.03 3.32
CA ALA A 85 8.52 9.61 1.99
C ALA A 85 7.57 8.83 1.06
N PRO A 86 6.70 9.47 0.26
CA PRO A 86 5.89 8.76 -0.73
C PRO A 86 6.72 7.91 -1.71
N SER A 87 7.95 8.34 -2.01
CA SER A 87 8.92 7.60 -2.82
C SER A 87 9.43 6.31 -2.18
N SER A 88 9.07 6.02 -0.92
CA SER A 88 9.40 4.75 -0.25
C SER A 88 8.42 3.62 -0.56
N LEU A 89 7.31 3.91 -1.24
CA LEU A 89 6.34 2.90 -1.66
C LEU A 89 6.92 2.04 -2.78
N LEU A 90 6.65 0.74 -2.70
CA LEU A 90 7.01 -0.26 -3.71
C LEU A 90 5.75 -0.98 -4.16
N GLN A 91 5.73 -1.39 -5.43
CA GLN A 91 4.72 -2.30 -5.96
C GLN A 91 4.69 -3.63 -5.18
N HIS A 92 3.64 -4.41 -5.36
CA HIS A 92 3.58 -5.75 -4.77
C HIS A 92 4.75 -6.60 -5.25
N HIS A 93 5.35 -7.38 -4.33
CA HIS A 93 6.61 -8.12 -4.56
C HIS A 93 7.83 -7.24 -4.94
N GLY A 94 7.75 -5.92 -4.77
CA GLY A 94 8.89 -5.02 -4.95
C GLY A 94 10.04 -5.36 -4.00
N LYS A 95 11.28 -5.21 -4.50
CA LYS A 95 12.49 -5.48 -3.73
C LYS A 95 12.80 -4.32 -2.79
N ILE A 96 12.95 -4.61 -1.51
CA ILE A 96 13.45 -3.66 -0.52
C ILE A 96 14.97 -3.60 -0.64
N GLU A 97 15.52 -2.43 -0.98
CA GLU A 97 16.97 -2.20 -1.00
C GLU A 97 17.42 -1.64 0.36
N ILE A 98 18.35 -2.33 1.01
CA ILE A 98 18.92 -1.91 2.30
C ILE A 98 20.13 -1.02 2.03
N ALA A 99 19.97 0.29 2.25
CA ALA A 99 21.01 1.27 1.95
C ALA A 99 22.26 1.15 2.84
N PHE A 100 22.07 0.74 4.12
CA PHE A 100 23.14 0.60 5.11
C PHE A 100 23.08 -0.79 5.75
N PRO A 101 23.69 -1.81 5.12
CA PRO A 101 23.63 -3.20 5.60
C PRO A 101 24.19 -3.43 7.00
N GLU A 102 25.05 -2.52 7.48
CA GLU A 102 25.63 -2.53 8.82
C GLU A 102 24.64 -2.09 9.92
N HIS A 103 23.56 -1.41 9.56
CA HIS A 103 22.50 -1.01 10.49
C HIS A 103 21.51 -2.15 10.70
N GLN A 104 20.93 -2.21 11.90
CA GLN A 104 19.78 -3.08 12.14
C GLN A 104 18.54 -2.50 11.43
N THR A 105 18.04 -3.24 10.44
CA THR A 105 16.78 -2.93 9.76
C THR A 105 15.76 -4.02 10.08
N ASP A 106 14.63 -3.61 10.66
CA ASP A 106 13.54 -4.50 11.03
C ASP A 106 12.30 -4.25 10.14
N PHE A 107 11.38 -5.21 10.13
CA PHE A 107 10.08 -5.07 9.47
C PHE A 107 9.01 -4.64 10.49
N GLU A 108 8.09 -3.79 10.04
CA GLU A 108 6.88 -3.44 10.78
C GLU A 108 5.67 -3.70 9.89
N LEU A 109 4.77 -4.58 10.34
CA LEU A 109 3.54 -4.93 9.62
C LEU A 109 2.39 -4.08 10.17
N GLU A 110 1.80 -3.26 9.31
CA GLU A 110 0.77 -2.30 9.69
C GLU A 110 -0.46 -2.38 8.79
N LEU A 111 -1.60 -1.97 9.35
CA LEU A 111 -2.79 -1.66 8.57
C LEU A 111 -2.68 -0.22 8.06
N ALA A 112 -2.75 -0.03 6.74
CA ALA A 112 -2.83 1.29 6.12
C ALA A 112 -4.29 1.72 5.93
N ILE A 113 -4.55 3.02 6.12
CA ILE A 113 -5.88 3.67 5.99
C ILE A 113 -5.79 4.78 4.93
#